data_AF-A0A1Q9DJG0-F1
#
_entry.id   AF-A0A1Q9DJG0-F1
#
_cell.length_a   1.000
_cell.length_b   1.000
_cell.length_c   1.000
_cell.angle_alpha   90.00
_cell.angle_beta   90.00
_cell.angle_gamma   90.00
#
_symmetry.space_group_name_H-M   'P 1'
#
loop_
_entity.id
_entity.type
_entity.pdbx_description
1 polymer ?
#
loop_
_entity_poly.entity_id
_entity_poly.type
_entity_poly.pdbx_seq_one_letter_code
_entity_poly.pdbx_strand_id
1 'polypeptide(L)'
;MRLRTATVQADSEEEVGSLKRRAETALGVGSGRLVHSSKGVLDARAPIKRVRLQDGDSLVLHVSRVQVKATLCAFAAVLGDGAFRTWGDADFGGDSSHVQNQLNNVQQMQATVTAFAAILADGSVVTWGRPAEGGDSSHVQDQLKNVQQIQATCAAFAAILNDGSVVTWGCSNNGGDSSSVQDQLQNVQQIQASRNAFAAVLVDGSVVTWGDADFGGDSSAVQNQLKNVRQVQGGHRSGAFAAILADGSVVTWGDEGYGGDSSAVQNQLKNVQQIQATDSAFAAILDDGSVVTWGDAGYGGDSSHLQDQLKNAQQIQATISAFAAILADGSVVTWGDADYGGDSSAVQDQLKNAQRIQATSSAFAAILADGSVVTWGDADSGGDSSSVQDQLENVQQIQATGGAFAAILDNGSVVTWGDGDAGGDSSAVQDQLKNVQQIQATASSFAAILRDGSVVAWLREDEEEEEAEEEELL
;
A
#
# COMPACT_ATOMS: atom_id res chain seq x y z
N MET A 1 -16.54 -24.04 -6.24
CA MET A 1 -17.43 -23.03 -5.66
C MET A 1 -18.84 -23.61 -5.55
N ARG A 2 -19.45 -23.63 -4.35
CA ARG A 2 -20.89 -23.93 -4.22
C ARG A 2 -21.66 -22.69 -4.65
N LEU A 3 -22.42 -22.77 -5.75
CA LEU A 3 -23.38 -21.74 -6.13
C LEU A 3 -24.48 -21.67 -5.06
N ARG A 4 -24.57 -20.54 -4.35
CA ARG A 4 -25.70 -20.27 -3.46
C ARG A 4 -26.81 -19.63 -4.29
N THR A 5 -28.04 -20.08 -4.06
CA THR A 5 -29.23 -19.54 -4.72
C THR A 5 -30.23 -19.13 -3.65
N ALA A 6 -30.95 -18.05 -3.88
CA ALA A 6 -31.99 -17.56 -3.01
C ALA A 6 -33.14 -17.00 -3.84
N THR A 7 -34.37 -17.23 -3.38
CA THR A 7 -35.57 -16.62 -3.96
C THR A 7 -35.91 -15.39 -3.14
N VAL A 8 -36.09 -14.26 -3.83
CA VAL A 8 -36.46 -12.98 -3.22
C VAL A 8 -37.70 -12.45 -3.90
N GLN A 9 -38.61 -11.89 -3.11
CA GLN A 9 -39.82 -11.24 -3.62
C GLN A 9 -39.61 -9.74 -3.69
N ALA A 10 -40.29 -9.10 -4.64
CA ALA A 10 -40.16 -7.69 -4.96
C ALA A 10 -41.44 -7.13 -5.60
N ASP A 11 -41.81 -5.90 -5.23
CA ASP A 11 -42.87 -5.17 -5.93
C ASP A 11 -42.33 -4.53 -7.22
N SER A 12 -43.14 -4.47 -8.27
CA SER A 12 -42.74 -3.84 -9.54
C SER A 12 -42.37 -2.35 -9.45
N GLU A 13 -42.94 -1.62 -8.49
CA GLU A 13 -42.68 -0.19 -8.28
C GLU A 13 -41.52 0.05 -7.31
N GLU A 14 -40.98 -0.98 -6.66
CA GLU A 14 -39.83 -0.83 -5.79
C GLU A 14 -38.52 -0.67 -6.59
N GLU A 15 -37.51 -0.05 -5.97
CA GLU A 15 -36.18 0.09 -6.56
C GLU A 15 -35.41 -1.23 -6.57
N VAL A 16 -34.63 -1.46 -7.61
CA VAL A 16 -33.72 -2.62 -7.73
C VAL A 16 -32.78 -2.74 -6.52
N GLY A 17 -32.41 -1.62 -5.88
CA GLY A 17 -31.61 -1.61 -4.66
C GLY A 17 -32.27 -2.31 -3.46
N SER A 18 -33.60 -2.33 -3.38
CA SER A 18 -34.33 -3.07 -2.34
C SER A 18 -34.30 -4.57 -2.60
N LEU A 19 -34.51 -4.98 -3.85
CA LEU A 19 -34.32 -6.36 -4.31
C LEU A 19 -32.88 -6.86 -4.05
N LYS A 20 -31.89 -6.03 -4.36
CA LYS A 20 -30.45 -6.27 -4.10
C LYS A 20 -30.18 -6.57 -2.63
N ARG A 21 -30.62 -5.69 -1.72
CA ARG A 21 -30.43 -5.87 -0.26
C ARG A 21 -31.06 -7.15 0.27
N ARG A 22 -32.25 -7.52 -0.23
CA ARG A 22 -32.89 -8.79 0.12
C ARG A 22 -32.07 -9.99 -0.36
N ALA A 23 -31.52 -9.92 -1.57
CA ALA A 23 -30.68 -10.98 -2.12
C ALA A 23 -29.37 -11.14 -1.33
N GLU A 24 -28.70 -10.03 -0.99
CA GLU A 24 -27.50 -9.99 -0.15
C GLU A 24 -27.77 -10.67 1.21
N THR A 25 -28.87 -10.28 1.86
CA THR A 25 -29.31 -10.86 3.15
C THR A 25 -29.59 -12.36 3.03
N ALA A 26 -30.35 -12.77 2.00
CA ALA A 26 -30.75 -14.17 1.83
C ALA A 26 -29.57 -15.09 1.48
N LEU A 27 -28.56 -14.57 0.77
CA LEU A 27 -27.36 -15.31 0.39
C LEU A 27 -26.27 -15.28 1.48
N GLY A 28 -26.40 -14.37 2.46
CA GLY A 28 -25.39 -14.11 3.49
C GLY A 28 -24.07 -13.68 2.87
N VAL A 29 -24.14 -12.72 1.93
CA VAL A 29 -22.99 -12.16 1.20
C VAL A 29 -22.97 -10.64 1.34
N GLY A 30 -21.79 -10.04 1.14
CA GLY A 30 -21.63 -8.59 1.17
C GLY A 30 -22.24 -7.86 -0.02
N SER A 31 -22.13 -6.53 0.01
CA SER A 31 -22.67 -5.63 -1.00
C SER A 31 -22.17 -5.99 -2.39
N GLY A 32 -23.07 -6.17 -3.35
CA GLY A 32 -22.75 -6.55 -4.72
C GLY A 32 -23.60 -5.82 -5.75
N ARG A 33 -23.40 -6.15 -7.03
CA ARG A 33 -24.19 -5.66 -8.17
C ARG A 33 -25.09 -6.76 -8.70
N LEU A 34 -26.37 -6.47 -8.91
CA LEU A 34 -27.26 -7.40 -9.61
C LEU A 34 -27.01 -7.35 -11.11
N VAL A 35 -26.75 -8.51 -11.70
CA VAL A 35 -26.48 -8.67 -13.13
C VAL A 35 -27.54 -9.60 -13.72
N HIS A 36 -28.22 -9.13 -14.76
CA HIS A 36 -29.11 -9.95 -15.56
C HIS A 36 -28.36 -10.45 -16.81
N SER A 37 -28.50 -11.74 -17.13
CA SER A 37 -27.77 -12.41 -18.21
C SER A 37 -27.85 -11.71 -19.58
N SER A 38 -28.99 -11.07 -19.88
CA SER A 38 -29.20 -10.34 -21.14
C SER A 38 -29.20 -8.82 -21.04
N LYS A 39 -29.27 -8.24 -19.83
CA LYS A 39 -29.41 -6.78 -19.62
C LYS A 39 -28.18 -6.16 -18.98
N GLY A 40 -27.20 -6.97 -18.59
CA GLY A 40 -26.00 -6.50 -17.89
C GLY A 40 -26.29 -6.10 -16.45
N VAL A 41 -25.48 -5.19 -15.91
CA VAL A 41 -25.62 -4.66 -14.55
C VAL A 41 -26.89 -3.82 -14.44
N LEU A 42 -27.70 -4.10 -13.43
CA LEU A 42 -28.93 -3.36 -13.16
C LEU A 42 -28.64 -2.13 -12.30
N ASP A 43 -29.17 -0.97 -12.69
CA ASP A 43 -29.10 0.26 -11.90
C ASP A 43 -29.93 0.11 -10.62
N ALA A 44 -29.26 0.19 -9.46
CA ALA A 44 -29.89 0.03 -8.15
C ALA A 44 -30.94 1.11 -7.84
N ARG A 45 -30.84 2.30 -8.45
CA ARG A 45 -31.80 3.42 -8.24
C ARG A 45 -32.98 3.36 -9.20
N ALA A 46 -32.96 2.45 -10.19
CA ALA A 46 -34.07 2.31 -11.11
C ALA A 46 -35.20 1.48 -10.48
N PRO A 47 -36.48 1.81 -10.73
CA PRO A 47 -37.60 0.93 -10.42
C PRO A 47 -37.47 -0.39 -11.18
N ILE A 48 -37.89 -1.50 -10.57
CA ILE A 48 -37.86 -2.84 -11.18
C ILE A 48 -38.59 -2.88 -12.53
N LYS A 49 -39.72 -2.19 -12.63
CA LYS A 49 -40.47 -2.03 -13.87
C LYS A 49 -39.67 -1.33 -14.98
N ARG A 50 -38.81 -0.36 -14.64
CA ARG A 50 -37.98 0.38 -15.59
C ARG A 50 -36.89 -0.50 -16.19
N VAL A 51 -36.33 -1.42 -15.40
CA VAL A 51 -35.37 -2.43 -15.87
C VAL A 51 -36.05 -3.70 -16.44
N ARG A 52 -37.39 -3.69 -16.52
CA ARG A 52 -38.24 -4.72 -17.14
C ARG A 52 -37.99 -6.13 -16.58
N LEU A 53 -37.67 -6.25 -15.30
CA LEU A 53 -37.55 -7.58 -14.67
C LEU A 53 -38.94 -8.24 -14.59
N GLN A 54 -38.96 -9.55 -14.81
CA GLN A 54 -40.17 -10.37 -14.76
C GLN A 54 -40.08 -11.42 -13.66
N ASP A 55 -41.24 -11.91 -13.22
CA ASP A 55 -41.29 -13.04 -12.30
C ASP A 55 -40.59 -14.26 -12.93
N GLY A 56 -39.73 -14.91 -12.15
CA GLY A 56 -38.87 -16.01 -12.61
C GLY A 56 -37.56 -15.60 -13.29
N ASP A 57 -37.26 -14.29 -13.46
CA ASP A 57 -35.95 -13.85 -13.95
C ASP A 57 -34.81 -14.34 -13.04
N SER A 58 -33.73 -14.84 -13.65
CA SER A 58 -32.54 -15.27 -12.92
C SER A 58 -31.47 -14.18 -12.94
N LEU A 59 -31.08 -13.72 -11.74
CA LEU A 59 -30.06 -12.69 -11.54
C LEU A 59 -28.82 -13.28 -10.90
N VAL A 60 -27.65 -12.75 -11.29
CA VAL A 60 -26.37 -13.04 -10.66
C VAL A 60 -25.99 -11.85 -9.79
N LEU A 61 -25.81 -12.09 -8.49
CA LEU A 61 -25.23 -11.10 -7.60
C LEU A 61 -23.70 -11.19 -7.71
N HIS A 62 -23.10 -10.21 -8.37
CA HIS A 62 -21.65 -10.11 -8.54
C HIS A 62 -21.07 -9.23 -7.42
N VAL A 63 -20.35 -9.84 -6.49
CA VAL A 63 -19.64 -9.13 -5.42
C VAL A 63 -18.21 -8.89 -5.89
N SER A 64 -17.88 -7.63 -6.17
CA SER A 64 -16.51 -7.24 -6.55
C SER A 64 -15.61 -7.19 -5.31
N ARG A 65 -14.31 -7.34 -5.52
CA ARG A 65 -13.32 -7.14 -4.44
C ARG A 65 -13.32 -5.66 -4.05
N VAL A 66 -13.47 -5.38 -2.76
CA VAL A 66 -13.29 -4.03 -2.22
C VAL A 66 -11.82 -3.63 -2.38
N GLN A 67 -11.58 -2.45 -2.92
CA GLN A 67 -10.24 -1.87 -3.03
C GLN A 67 -10.23 -0.55 -2.28
N VAL A 68 -9.25 -0.33 -1.42
CA VAL A 68 -9.03 0.96 -0.76
C VAL A 68 -7.58 1.37 -1.00
N LYS A 69 -7.38 2.64 -1.35
CA LYS A 69 -6.07 3.28 -1.46
C LYS A 69 -6.05 4.57 -0.65
N ALA A 70 -4.85 5.00 -0.32
CA ALA A 70 -4.57 6.03 0.65
C ALA A 70 -3.53 7.01 0.11
N THR A 71 -3.76 8.30 0.29
CA THR A 71 -2.74 9.36 0.26
C THR A 71 -2.29 9.64 1.70
N LEU A 72 -1.59 10.76 1.95
CA LEU A 72 -1.19 11.14 3.31
C LEU A 72 -2.41 11.32 4.23
N CYS A 73 -3.44 12.03 3.75
CA CYS A 73 -4.58 12.47 4.55
C CYS A 73 -5.96 12.13 3.95
N ALA A 74 -6.02 11.28 2.92
CA ALA A 74 -7.29 10.90 2.30
C ALA A 74 -7.31 9.44 1.82
N PHE A 75 -8.52 8.94 1.60
CA PHE A 75 -8.78 7.61 1.10
C PHE A 75 -9.65 7.65 -0.16
N ALA A 76 -9.46 6.64 -0.99
CA ALA A 76 -10.31 6.33 -2.13
C ALA A 76 -10.67 4.84 -2.11
N ALA A 77 -11.94 4.51 -2.30
CA ALA A 77 -12.42 3.14 -2.27
C ALA A 77 -13.37 2.79 -3.41
N VAL A 78 -13.20 1.58 -3.92
CA VAL A 78 -14.17 0.86 -4.75
C VAL A 78 -14.83 -0.18 -3.87
N LEU A 79 -16.11 -0.03 -3.58
CA LEU A 79 -16.88 -0.93 -2.71
C LEU A 79 -17.30 -2.22 -3.45
N GLY A 80 -17.86 -3.20 -2.74
CA GLY A 80 -18.23 -4.50 -3.33
C GLY A 80 -19.37 -4.41 -4.37
N ASP A 81 -20.22 -3.38 -4.26
CA ASP A 81 -21.20 -2.99 -5.28
C ASP A 81 -20.62 -2.09 -6.37
N GLY A 82 -19.30 -1.92 -6.36
CA GLY A 82 -18.50 -1.07 -7.24
C GLY A 82 -18.86 0.41 -7.19
N ALA A 83 -19.52 0.89 -6.14
CA ALA A 83 -19.59 2.32 -5.87
C ALA A 83 -18.19 2.85 -5.56
N PHE A 84 -17.88 4.03 -6.08
CA PHE A 84 -16.64 4.74 -5.81
C PHE A 84 -16.88 5.79 -4.73
N ARG A 85 -16.02 5.83 -3.70
CA ARG A 85 -16.07 6.82 -2.62
C ARG A 85 -14.69 7.37 -2.30
N THR A 86 -14.64 8.64 -1.94
CA THR A 86 -13.48 9.33 -1.37
C THR A 86 -13.89 10.00 -0.07
N TRP A 87 -12.93 10.15 0.84
CA TRP A 87 -13.08 10.87 2.10
C TRP A 87 -11.71 11.28 2.64
N GLY A 88 -11.69 12.23 3.57
CA GLY A 88 -10.48 12.87 4.11
C GLY A 88 -10.27 14.28 3.55
N ASP A 89 -9.05 14.79 3.67
CA ASP A 89 -8.71 16.15 3.25
C ASP A 89 -8.85 16.33 1.73
N ALA A 90 -9.60 17.35 1.31
CA ALA A 90 -9.87 17.65 -0.10
C ALA A 90 -8.60 17.95 -0.90
N ASP A 91 -7.63 18.66 -0.31
CA ASP A 91 -6.35 19.00 -0.95
C ASP A 91 -5.46 17.77 -1.17
N PHE A 92 -5.74 16.68 -0.45
CA PHE A 92 -5.05 15.38 -0.56
C PHE A 92 -5.86 14.33 -1.34
N GLY A 93 -6.93 14.75 -2.03
CA GLY A 93 -7.76 13.89 -2.87
C GLY A 93 -8.97 13.28 -2.17
N GLY A 94 -9.36 13.81 -1.00
CA GLY A 94 -10.56 13.43 -0.27
C GLY A 94 -11.87 13.87 -0.95
N ASP A 95 -11.80 14.83 -1.89
CA ASP A 95 -12.93 15.21 -2.75
C ASP A 95 -12.68 14.78 -4.21
N SER A 96 -13.52 13.86 -4.71
CA SER A 96 -13.56 13.45 -6.13
C SER A 96 -14.81 13.93 -6.88
N SER A 97 -15.58 14.86 -6.33
CA SER A 97 -16.87 15.33 -6.88
C SER A 97 -16.76 15.76 -8.35
N HIS A 98 -15.68 16.44 -8.74
CA HIS A 98 -15.42 16.89 -10.09
C HIS A 98 -15.23 15.76 -11.12
N VAL A 99 -14.74 14.60 -10.68
CA VAL A 99 -14.45 13.45 -11.54
C VAL A 99 -15.33 12.23 -11.23
N GLN A 100 -16.27 12.35 -10.29
CA GLN A 100 -17.11 11.25 -9.80
C GLN A 100 -17.84 10.51 -10.92
N ASN A 101 -18.32 11.24 -11.92
CA ASN A 101 -19.04 10.66 -13.07
C ASN A 101 -18.12 9.87 -14.03
N GLN A 102 -16.81 10.02 -13.92
CA GLN A 102 -15.81 9.31 -14.71
C GLN A 102 -15.31 8.04 -14.00
N LEU A 103 -15.44 7.97 -12.67
CA LEU A 103 -14.91 6.89 -11.82
C LEU A 103 -15.82 5.65 -11.78
N ASN A 104 -16.17 5.15 -12.96
CA ASN A 104 -16.98 3.95 -13.13
C ASN A 104 -16.11 2.75 -13.51
N ASN A 105 -16.30 1.61 -12.85
CA ASN A 105 -15.59 0.36 -13.14
C ASN A 105 -14.05 0.47 -13.00
N VAL A 106 -13.60 1.20 -11.98
CA VAL A 106 -12.19 1.27 -11.58
C VAL A 106 -11.65 -0.14 -11.34
N GLN A 107 -10.53 -0.47 -11.99
CA GLN A 107 -9.83 -1.74 -11.89
C GLN A 107 -8.68 -1.69 -10.90
N GLN A 108 -7.94 -0.58 -10.89
CA GLN A 108 -6.79 -0.38 -10.03
C GLN A 108 -6.69 1.11 -9.67
N MET A 109 -6.20 1.39 -8.47
CA MET A 109 -5.87 2.73 -8.02
C MET A 109 -4.43 2.79 -7.54
N GLN A 110 -3.79 3.93 -7.75
CA GLN A 110 -2.49 4.29 -7.19
C GLN A 110 -2.58 5.69 -6.60
N ALA A 111 -1.71 6.00 -5.64
CA ALA A 111 -1.68 7.28 -4.95
C ALA A 111 -0.24 7.81 -4.84
N THR A 112 -0.08 9.12 -4.96
CA THR A 112 1.08 9.87 -4.46
C THR A 112 0.82 10.28 -3.01
N VAL A 113 1.61 11.19 -2.44
CA VAL A 113 1.34 11.75 -1.11
C VAL A 113 0.03 12.55 -1.07
N THR A 114 -0.41 13.13 -2.20
CA THR A 114 -1.51 14.12 -2.23
C THR A 114 -2.52 13.92 -3.38
N ALA A 115 -2.29 12.96 -4.28
CA ALA A 115 -3.13 12.73 -5.45
C ALA A 115 -3.39 11.24 -5.70
N PHE A 116 -4.44 10.96 -6.46
CA PHE A 116 -4.81 9.62 -6.88
C PHE A 116 -4.88 9.50 -8.39
N ALA A 117 -4.63 8.29 -8.88
CA ALA A 117 -4.87 7.89 -10.27
C ALA A 117 -5.59 6.54 -10.31
N ALA A 118 -6.69 6.47 -11.04
CA ALA A 118 -7.51 5.27 -11.21
C ALA A 118 -7.46 4.79 -12.66
N ILE A 119 -7.12 3.52 -12.86
CA ILE A 119 -7.26 2.82 -14.15
C ILE A 119 -8.68 2.27 -14.25
N LEU A 120 -9.41 2.63 -15.30
CA LEU A 120 -10.76 2.16 -15.58
C LEU A 120 -10.74 0.86 -16.40
N ALA A 121 -11.89 0.16 -16.47
CA ALA A 121 -12.02 -1.09 -17.21
C ALA A 121 -11.77 -0.98 -18.72
N ASP A 122 -11.87 0.22 -19.30
CA ASP A 122 -11.54 0.49 -20.70
C ASP A 122 -10.04 0.84 -20.90
N GLY A 123 -9.25 0.82 -19.84
CA GLY A 123 -7.83 1.16 -19.83
C GLY A 123 -7.55 2.66 -19.85
N SER A 124 -8.55 3.52 -19.72
CA SER A 124 -8.33 4.97 -19.49
C SER A 124 -7.97 5.28 -18.04
N VAL A 125 -7.41 6.46 -17.81
CA VAL A 125 -7.01 6.92 -16.47
C VAL A 125 -7.78 8.17 -16.08
N VAL A 126 -8.21 8.23 -14.83
CA VAL A 126 -8.80 9.40 -14.19
C VAL A 126 -7.97 9.77 -12.97
N THR A 127 -7.62 11.05 -12.82
CA THR A 127 -6.83 11.57 -11.71
C THR A 127 -7.60 12.63 -10.92
N TRP A 128 -7.27 12.79 -9.63
CA TRP A 128 -7.78 13.85 -8.77
C TRP A 128 -6.86 14.05 -7.55
N GLY A 129 -7.13 15.09 -6.75
CA GLY A 129 -6.27 15.58 -5.68
C GLY A 129 -5.40 16.75 -6.14
N ARG A 130 -4.28 16.99 -5.46
CA ARG A 130 -3.45 18.18 -5.73
C ARG A 130 -2.95 18.23 -7.18
N PRO A 131 -3.30 19.25 -7.98
CA PRO A 131 -2.98 19.30 -9.41
C PRO A 131 -1.48 19.18 -9.73
N ALA A 132 -0.65 19.92 -8.99
CA ALA A 132 0.80 19.99 -9.21
C ALA A 132 1.54 18.68 -8.86
N GLU A 133 0.90 17.76 -8.12
CA GLU A 133 1.49 16.51 -7.63
C GLU A 133 0.82 15.27 -8.27
N GLY A 134 0.24 15.45 -9.46
CA GLY A 134 -0.32 14.37 -10.28
C GLY A 134 -1.85 14.33 -10.31
N GLY A 135 -2.54 15.23 -9.61
CA GLY A 135 -4.00 15.33 -9.63
C GLY A 135 -4.57 15.81 -10.97
N ASP A 136 -3.78 16.53 -11.78
CA ASP A 136 -4.15 16.97 -13.13
C ASP A 136 -3.31 16.24 -14.19
N SER A 137 -3.96 15.37 -14.98
CA SER A 137 -3.38 14.65 -16.12
C SER A 137 -3.80 15.23 -17.48
N SER A 138 -4.46 16.39 -17.53
CA SER A 138 -5.08 16.92 -18.75
C SER A 138 -4.12 17.06 -19.94
N HIS A 139 -2.85 17.42 -19.67
CA HIS A 139 -1.81 17.55 -20.68
C HIS A 139 -1.40 16.24 -21.35
N VAL A 140 -1.61 15.10 -20.69
CA VAL A 140 -1.25 13.77 -21.19
C VAL A 140 -2.47 12.85 -21.38
N GLN A 141 -3.69 13.36 -21.15
CA GLN A 141 -4.92 12.57 -21.14
C GLN A 141 -5.16 11.78 -22.44
N ASP A 142 -4.77 12.35 -23.59
CA ASP A 142 -4.90 11.68 -24.88
C ASP A 142 -4.00 10.45 -25.04
N GLN A 143 -2.93 10.37 -24.26
CA GLN A 143 -1.95 9.28 -24.24
C GLN A 143 -2.30 8.21 -23.21
N LEU A 144 -3.08 8.54 -22.17
CA LEU A 144 -3.49 7.61 -21.09
C LEU A 144 -4.64 6.69 -21.52
N LYS A 145 -4.38 5.84 -22.54
CA LYS A 145 -5.33 4.88 -23.11
C LYS A 145 -4.68 3.51 -23.17
N ASN A 146 -5.38 2.47 -22.71
CA ASN A 146 -4.85 1.11 -22.59
C ASN A 146 -3.72 0.99 -21.55
N VAL A 147 -3.85 1.69 -20.43
CA VAL A 147 -2.90 1.63 -19.32
C VAL A 147 -3.04 0.30 -18.58
N GLN A 148 -1.90 -0.35 -18.32
CA GLN A 148 -1.82 -1.62 -17.58
C GLN A 148 -1.53 -1.41 -16.10
N GLN A 149 -0.60 -0.50 -15.80
CA GLN A 149 -0.08 -0.30 -14.46
C GLN A 149 0.30 1.16 -14.27
N ILE A 150 0.09 1.67 -13.07
CA ILE A 150 0.59 2.99 -12.64
C ILE A 150 1.49 2.78 -11.43
N GLN A 151 2.63 3.46 -11.44
CA GLN A 151 3.52 3.60 -10.30
C GLN A 151 3.61 5.08 -9.91
N ALA A 152 3.92 5.34 -8.64
CA ALA A 152 3.92 6.68 -8.08
C ALA A 152 5.19 6.93 -7.26
N THR A 153 5.75 8.12 -7.40
CA THR A 153 6.69 8.72 -6.44
C THR A 153 5.89 9.51 -5.41
N CYS A 154 6.54 10.34 -4.59
CA CYS A 154 5.81 11.18 -3.64
C CYS A 154 4.89 12.21 -4.31
N ALA A 155 5.15 12.60 -5.56
CA ALA A 155 4.44 13.70 -6.23
C ALA A 155 4.29 13.55 -7.76
N ALA A 156 4.57 12.37 -8.33
CA ALA A 156 4.41 12.11 -9.75
C ALA A 156 3.96 10.67 -10.01
N PHE A 157 3.42 10.44 -11.20
CA PHE A 157 2.97 9.14 -11.68
C PHE A 157 3.68 8.75 -12.98
N ALA A 158 3.85 7.44 -13.16
CA ALA A 158 4.30 6.83 -14.40
C ALA A 158 3.36 5.66 -14.76
N ALA A 159 2.75 5.72 -15.94
CA ALA A 159 1.85 4.70 -16.48
C ALA A 159 2.56 3.85 -17.54
N ILE A 160 2.48 2.53 -17.40
CA ILE A 160 2.89 1.56 -18.43
C ILE A 160 1.67 1.24 -19.30
N LEU A 161 1.80 1.41 -20.61
CA LEU A 161 0.76 1.15 -21.60
C LEU A 161 0.82 -0.29 -22.13
N ASN A 162 -0.24 -0.75 -22.78
CA ASN A 162 -0.33 -2.11 -23.35
C ASN A 162 0.78 -2.44 -24.37
N ASP A 163 1.34 -1.44 -25.02
CA ASP A 163 2.46 -1.59 -25.97
C ASP A 163 3.84 -1.52 -25.30
N GLY A 164 3.88 -1.36 -23.96
CA GLY A 164 5.11 -1.24 -23.17
C GLY A 164 5.72 0.16 -23.20
N SER A 165 5.07 1.16 -23.79
CA SER A 165 5.50 2.55 -23.67
C SER A 165 5.11 3.15 -22.31
N VAL A 166 5.76 4.25 -21.92
CA VAL A 166 5.51 4.93 -20.63
C VAL A 166 5.06 6.37 -20.85
N VAL A 167 4.07 6.79 -20.06
CA VAL A 167 3.61 8.18 -19.95
C VAL A 167 3.72 8.63 -18.51
N THR A 168 4.31 9.81 -18.28
CA THR A 168 4.49 10.39 -16.94
C THR A 168 3.75 11.71 -16.80
N TRP A 169 3.36 12.05 -15.57
CA TRP A 169 2.79 13.34 -15.22
C TRP A 169 2.96 13.64 -13.73
N GLY A 170 2.67 14.88 -13.32
CA GLY A 170 2.87 15.38 -11.97
C GLY A 170 4.11 16.28 -11.86
N CYS A 171 4.70 16.38 -10.68
CA CYS A 171 5.83 17.28 -10.45
C CYS A 171 7.06 16.84 -11.24
N SER A 172 7.60 17.73 -12.09
CA SER A 172 8.76 17.45 -12.96
C SER A 172 9.99 17.00 -12.16
N ASN A 173 10.24 17.64 -11.02
CA ASN A 173 11.38 17.33 -10.14
C ASN A 173 11.23 15.99 -9.41
N ASN A 174 10.04 15.37 -9.47
CA ASN A 174 9.76 14.08 -8.83
C ASN A 174 9.53 12.97 -9.86
N GLY A 175 9.99 13.15 -11.11
CA GLY A 175 9.85 12.17 -12.19
C GLY A 175 8.60 12.34 -13.05
N GLY A 176 7.86 13.45 -12.91
CA GLY A 176 6.71 13.77 -13.75
C GLY A 176 7.06 14.11 -15.21
N ASP A 177 8.32 14.48 -15.48
CA ASP A 177 8.85 14.73 -16.82
C ASP A 177 9.88 13.65 -17.21
N SER A 178 9.51 12.78 -18.16
CA SER A 178 10.39 11.76 -18.75
C SER A 178 10.93 12.13 -20.13
N SER A 179 10.75 13.38 -20.60
CA SER A 179 11.04 13.77 -21.98
C SER A 179 12.50 13.53 -22.41
N SER A 180 13.44 13.62 -21.47
CA SER A 180 14.88 13.36 -21.71
C SER A 180 15.20 11.89 -22.02
N VAL A 181 14.35 10.96 -21.59
CA VAL A 181 14.53 9.51 -21.75
C VAL A 181 13.39 8.83 -22.52
N GLN A 182 12.44 9.60 -23.05
CA GLN A 182 11.20 9.08 -23.64
C GLN A 182 11.43 8.06 -24.77
N ASP A 183 12.47 8.28 -25.60
CA ASP A 183 12.84 7.37 -26.69
C ASP A 183 13.34 6.00 -26.19
N GLN A 184 13.79 5.93 -24.92
CA GLN A 184 14.26 4.71 -24.27
C GLN A 184 13.14 3.98 -23.51
N LEU A 185 12.02 4.64 -23.21
CA LEU A 185 10.90 4.08 -22.46
C LEU A 185 9.95 3.28 -23.37
N GLN A 186 10.50 2.25 -24.00
CA GLN A 186 9.79 1.32 -24.90
C GLN A 186 10.02 -0.12 -24.42
N ASN A 187 9.00 -0.96 -24.51
CA ASN A 187 9.03 -2.34 -23.98
C ASN A 187 9.36 -2.40 -22.47
N VAL A 188 8.82 -1.46 -21.69
CA VAL A 188 8.96 -1.45 -20.23
C VAL A 188 8.10 -2.55 -19.63
N GLN A 189 8.70 -3.36 -18.76
CA GLN A 189 8.02 -4.46 -18.07
C GLN A 189 7.55 -4.06 -16.67
N GLN A 190 8.37 -3.29 -15.96
CA GLN A 190 8.09 -2.86 -14.58
C GLN A 190 8.73 -1.50 -14.33
N ILE A 191 8.12 -0.72 -13.44
CA ILE A 191 8.65 0.54 -12.93
C ILE A 191 8.73 0.39 -11.41
N GLN A 192 9.83 0.85 -10.85
CA GLN A 192 10.02 1.02 -9.41
C GLN A 192 10.25 2.50 -9.11
N ALA A 193 9.79 2.96 -7.96
CA ALA A 193 9.91 4.35 -7.54
C ALA A 193 10.75 4.45 -6.26
N SER A 194 11.59 5.49 -6.20
CA SER A 194 12.09 6.04 -4.95
C SER A 194 11.21 7.23 -4.54
N ARG A 195 11.68 8.07 -3.62
CA ARG A 195 10.93 9.25 -3.19
C ARG A 195 10.64 10.22 -4.35
N ASN A 196 11.64 10.49 -5.19
CA ASN A 196 11.58 11.52 -6.24
C ASN A 196 12.00 11.02 -7.64
N ALA A 197 12.30 9.73 -7.80
CA ALA A 197 12.78 9.19 -9.07
C ALA A 197 12.13 7.85 -9.41
N PHE A 198 12.22 7.46 -10.68
CA PHE A 198 11.75 6.19 -11.19
C PHE A 198 12.90 5.42 -11.86
N ALA A 199 12.79 4.09 -11.80
CA ALA A 199 13.61 3.15 -12.54
C ALA A 199 12.71 2.17 -13.29
N ALA A 200 12.74 2.21 -14.63
CA ALA A 200 12.07 1.26 -15.49
C ALA A 200 12.99 0.10 -15.85
N VAL A 201 12.51 -1.14 -15.72
CA VAL A 201 13.18 -2.33 -16.25
C VAL A 201 12.50 -2.73 -17.56
N LEU A 202 13.29 -2.82 -18.62
CA LEU A 202 12.83 -3.17 -19.96
C LEU A 202 12.80 -4.70 -20.14
N VAL A 203 12.08 -5.17 -21.17
CA VAL A 203 11.98 -6.61 -21.53
C VAL A 203 13.34 -7.26 -21.80
N ASP A 204 14.33 -6.50 -22.25
CA ASP A 204 15.70 -6.98 -22.46
C ASP A 204 16.54 -7.01 -21.17
N GLY A 205 15.96 -6.62 -20.03
CA GLY A 205 16.60 -6.55 -18.73
C GLY A 205 17.52 -5.34 -18.53
N SER A 206 17.51 -4.36 -19.43
CA SER A 206 18.16 -3.06 -19.20
C SER A 206 17.31 -2.17 -18.30
N VAL A 207 17.93 -1.13 -17.71
CA VAL A 207 17.26 -0.17 -16.84
C VAL A 207 17.38 1.24 -17.39
N VAL A 208 16.29 2.01 -17.31
CA VAL A 208 16.25 3.43 -17.64
C VAL A 208 15.73 4.17 -16.41
N THR A 209 16.45 5.20 -15.96
CA THR A 209 16.06 6.03 -14.81
C THR A 209 15.73 7.45 -15.23
N TRP A 210 14.87 8.12 -14.46
CA TRP A 210 14.57 9.54 -14.59
C TRP A 210 14.01 10.11 -13.29
N GLY A 211 13.91 11.44 -13.21
CA GLY A 211 13.52 12.18 -12.02
C GLY A 211 14.72 12.87 -11.38
N ASP A 212 14.65 13.10 -10.07
CA ASP A 212 15.71 13.77 -9.32
C ASP A 212 17.00 12.93 -9.28
N ALA A 213 18.12 13.50 -9.71
CA ALA A 213 19.41 12.82 -9.74
C ALA A 213 19.89 12.43 -8.34
N ASP A 214 19.63 13.30 -7.34
CA ASP A 214 20.01 13.05 -5.94
C ASP A 214 19.17 11.93 -5.30
N PHE A 215 18.09 11.50 -5.98
CA PHE A 215 17.25 10.38 -5.56
C PHE A 215 17.32 9.17 -6.48
N GLY A 216 18.39 9.06 -7.28
CA GLY A 216 18.64 7.91 -8.15
C GLY A 216 18.02 8.02 -9.54
N GLY A 217 17.62 9.22 -9.96
CA GLY A 217 17.14 9.53 -11.31
C GLY A 217 18.21 9.44 -12.39
N ASP A 218 19.50 9.40 -12.02
CA ASP A 218 20.62 9.20 -12.95
C ASP A 218 21.40 7.92 -12.62
N SER A 219 21.27 6.90 -13.49
CA SER A 219 22.04 5.65 -13.44
C SER A 219 23.22 5.60 -14.41
N SER A 220 23.58 6.70 -15.07
CA SER A 220 24.56 6.72 -16.17
C SER A 220 25.93 6.16 -15.79
N ALA A 221 26.37 6.38 -14.54
CA ALA A 221 27.63 5.87 -14.01
C ALA A 221 27.70 4.32 -13.96
N VAL A 222 26.56 3.66 -13.79
CA VAL A 222 26.47 2.19 -13.66
C VAL A 222 25.72 1.53 -14.82
N GLN A 223 25.33 2.29 -15.85
CA GLN A 223 24.49 1.81 -16.96
C GLN A 223 25.04 0.56 -17.66
N ASN A 224 26.36 0.43 -17.76
CA ASN A 224 27.00 -0.73 -18.37
C ASN A 224 26.81 -2.03 -17.58
N GLN A 225 26.53 -1.92 -16.27
CA GLN A 225 26.31 -3.03 -15.33
C GLN A 225 24.83 -3.41 -15.20
N LEU A 226 23.91 -2.48 -15.49
CA LEU A 226 22.46 -2.69 -15.44
C LEU A 226 21.94 -3.47 -16.66
N LYS A 227 22.34 -4.74 -16.74
CA LYS A 227 21.93 -5.69 -17.79
C LYS A 227 21.41 -6.97 -17.18
N ASN A 228 20.34 -7.52 -17.75
CA ASN A 228 19.64 -8.69 -17.20
C ASN A 228 19.15 -8.46 -15.76
N VAL A 229 18.66 -7.25 -15.47
CA VAL A 229 18.11 -6.88 -14.17
C VAL A 229 16.81 -7.67 -13.94
N ARG A 230 16.75 -8.38 -12.80
CA ARG A 230 15.58 -9.16 -12.38
C ARG A 230 14.61 -8.33 -11.56
N GLN A 231 15.16 -7.54 -10.63
CA GLN A 231 14.38 -6.76 -9.67
C GLN A 231 15.15 -5.48 -9.33
N VAL A 232 14.43 -4.39 -9.12
CA VAL A 232 14.94 -3.15 -8.56
C VAL A 232 14.21 -2.87 -7.25
N GLN A 233 14.93 -2.40 -6.24
CA GLN A 233 14.39 -1.99 -4.96
C GLN A 233 14.84 -0.55 -4.69
N GLY A 234 13.88 0.34 -4.45
CA GLY A 234 14.13 1.67 -3.88
C GLY A 234 13.70 1.69 -2.41
N GLY A 235 14.31 2.57 -1.60
CA GLY A 235 13.80 2.89 -0.28
C GLY A 235 12.66 3.91 -0.36
N HIS A 236 11.68 3.81 0.53
CA HIS A 236 10.44 4.60 0.48
C HIS A 236 10.69 6.12 0.60
N ARG A 237 11.80 6.53 1.26
CA ARG A 237 12.31 7.90 1.27
C ARG A 237 13.79 7.99 0.86
N SER A 238 14.38 6.88 0.41
CA SER A 238 15.80 6.79 0.06
C SER A 238 16.12 7.53 -1.22
N GLY A 239 17.31 8.12 -1.25
CA GLY A 239 17.91 8.69 -2.45
C GLY A 239 18.61 7.68 -3.37
N ALA A 240 18.46 6.37 -3.10
CA ALA A 240 19.20 5.32 -3.79
C ALA A 240 18.32 4.14 -4.24
N PHE A 241 18.86 3.38 -5.19
CA PHE A 241 18.31 2.13 -5.69
C PHE A 241 19.33 1.00 -5.64
N ALA A 242 18.83 -0.23 -5.49
CA ALA A 242 19.59 -1.46 -5.64
C ALA A 242 18.89 -2.39 -6.65
N ALA A 243 19.62 -2.83 -7.68
CA ALA A 243 19.16 -3.81 -8.65
C ALA A 243 19.78 -5.18 -8.38
N ILE A 244 18.95 -6.23 -8.38
CA ILE A 244 19.38 -7.62 -8.39
C ILE A 244 19.45 -8.09 -9.85
N LEU A 245 20.63 -8.51 -10.30
CA LEU A 245 20.85 -9.06 -11.64
C LEU A 245 20.45 -10.54 -11.71
N ALA A 246 20.29 -11.07 -12.92
CA ALA A 246 19.91 -12.46 -13.16
C ALA A 246 20.92 -13.49 -12.63
N ASP A 247 22.19 -13.10 -12.47
CA ASP A 247 23.24 -13.91 -11.84
C ASP A 247 23.26 -13.81 -10.30
N GLY A 248 22.32 -13.04 -9.72
CA GLY A 248 22.21 -12.82 -8.29
C GLY A 248 23.19 -11.79 -7.72
N SER A 249 23.98 -11.10 -8.55
CA SER A 249 24.77 -9.96 -8.11
C SER A 249 23.91 -8.70 -7.95
N VAL A 250 24.43 -7.70 -7.23
CA VAL A 250 23.75 -6.44 -6.96
C VAL A 250 24.52 -5.27 -7.58
N VAL A 251 23.78 -4.31 -8.13
CA VAL A 251 24.29 -3.02 -8.59
C VAL A 251 23.49 -1.91 -7.91
N THR A 252 24.16 -0.94 -7.31
CA THR A 252 23.53 0.21 -6.65
C THR A 252 23.86 1.52 -7.37
N TRP A 253 22.98 2.50 -7.23
CA TRP A 253 23.21 3.87 -7.69
C TRP A 253 22.32 4.86 -6.91
N GLY A 254 22.55 6.15 -7.14
CA GLY A 254 21.96 7.24 -6.37
C GLY A 254 22.94 7.81 -5.36
N ASP A 255 22.42 8.50 -4.35
CA ASP A 255 23.25 9.16 -3.34
C ASP A 255 23.98 8.15 -2.44
N GLU A 256 25.28 8.36 -2.25
CA GLU A 256 26.16 7.47 -1.49
C GLU A 256 25.79 7.38 0.00
N GLY A 257 25.33 8.48 0.60
CA GLY A 257 24.89 8.57 1.99
C GLY A 257 23.59 7.81 2.26
N TYR A 258 22.79 7.54 1.22
CA TYR A 258 21.59 6.72 1.31
C TYR A 258 21.79 5.28 0.83
N GLY A 259 23.04 4.83 0.64
CA GLY A 259 23.36 3.46 0.21
C GLY A 259 23.47 3.26 -1.30
N GLY A 260 23.64 4.34 -2.08
CA GLY A 260 23.89 4.31 -3.51
C GLY A 260 25.24 3.68 -3.91
N ASP A 261 26.19 3.55 -2.97
CA ASP A 261 27.45 2.84 -3.16
C ASP A 261 27.53 1.56 -2.30
N SER A 262 27.61 0.40 -2.98
CA SER A 262 27.80 -0.93 -2.37
C SER A 262 29.20 -1.51 -2.60
N SER A 263 30.13 -0.73 -3.15
CA SER A 263 31.47 -1.18 -3.56
C SER A 263 32.26 -1.87 -2.44
N ALA A 264 32.10 -1.41 -1.19
CA ALA A 264 32.74 -1.98 0.00
C ALA A 264 32.30 -3.43 0.29
N VAL A 265 31.08 -3.81 -0.09
CA VAL A 265 30.51 -5.13 0.17
C VAL A 265 30.24 -5.93 -1.11
N GLN A 266 30.62 -5.42 -2.28
CA GLN A 266 30.33 -6.02 -3.60
C GLN A 266 30.75 -7.49 -3.71
N ASN A 267 31.85 -7.89 -3.07
CA ASN A 267 32.32 -9.27 -3.09
C ASN A 267 31.41 -10.26 -2.35
N GLN A 268 30.58 -9.76 -1.43
CA GLN A 268 29.64 -10.52 -0.61
C GLN A 268 28.24 -10.58 -1.25
N LEU A 269 27.88 -9.60 -2.08
CA LEU A 269 26.58 -9.50 -2.76
C LEU A 269 26.50 -10.44 -3.98
N LYS A 270 26.44 -11.75 -3.73
CA LYS A 270 26.32 -12.81 -4.76
C LYS A 270 25.18 -13.76 -4.39
N ASN A 271 24.39 -14.19 -5.37
CA ASN A 271 23.19 -15.01 -5.15
C ASN A 271 22.14 -14.35 -4.24
N VAL A 272 22.00 -13.02 -4.32
CA VAL A 272 21.03 -12.27 -3.53
C VAL A 272 19.60 -12.66 -3.92
N GLN A 273 18.78 -12.97 -2.92
CA GLN A 273 17.38 -13.37 -3.09
C GLN A 273 16.44 -12.19 -2.88
N GLN A 274 16.65 -11.41 -1.83
CA GLN A 274 15.79 -10.29 -1.44
C GLN A 274 16.63 -9.13 -0.95
N ILE A 275 16.18 -7.91 -1.24
CA ILE A 275 16.72 -6.67 -0.67
C ILE A 275 15.58 -5.97 0.07
N GLN A 276 15.89 -5.39 1.22
CA GLN A 276 15.05 -4.46 1.97
C GLN A 276 15.84 -3.17 2.21
N ALA A 277 15.14 -2.07 2.40
CA ALA A 277 15.72 -0.74 2.56
C ALA A 277 15.09 -0.01 3.74
N THR A 278 15.92 0.66 4.53
CA THR A 278 15.52 1.78 5.40
C THR A 278 15.58 3.08 4.57
N ASP A 279 15.50 4.25 5.21
CA ASP A 279 15.65 5.51 4.49
C ASP A 279 17.07 5.68 3.93
N SER A 280 18.12 5.22 4.63
CA SER A 280 19.52 5.46 4.26
C SER A 280 20.42 4.21 4.19
N ALA A 281 19.86 3.01 4.34
CA ALA A 281 20.61 1.76 4.26
C ALA A 281 19.82 0.63 3.59
N PHE A 282 20.55 -0.42 3.21
CA PHE A 282 19.99 -1.62 2.60
C PHE A 282 20.48 -2.88 3.31
N ALA A 283 19.65 -3.90 3.29
CA ALA A 283 19.95 -5.24 3.77
C ALA A 283 19.54 -6.28 2.72
N ALA A 284 20.47 -7.16 2.35
CA ALA A 284 20.26 -8.24 1.40
C ALA A 284 20.28 -9.61 2.10
N ILE A 285 19.31 -10.46 1.77
CA ILE A 285 19.32 -11.90 2.12
C ILE A 285 19.91 -12.68 0.95
N LEU A 286 20.95 -13.46 1.24
CA LEU A 286 21.64 -14.33 0.30
C LEU A 286 20.96 -15.72 0.21
N ASP A 287 21.30 -16.53 -0.79
CA ASP A 287 20.70 -17.86 -0.99
C ASP A 287 21.00 -18.86 0.13
N ASP A 288 22.12 -18.68 0.84
CA ASP A 288 22.49 -19.41 2.05
C ASP A 288 21.83 -18.86 3.33
N GLY A 289 21.01 -17.81 3.20
CA GLY A 289 20.31 -17.14 4.29
C GLY A 289 21.20 -16.24 5.15
N SER A 290 22.44 -15.94 4.76
CA SER A 290 23.22 -14.88 5.39
C SER A 290 22.74 -13.49 4.98
N VAL A 291 23.03 -12.49 5.80
CA VAL A 291 22.62 -11.09 5.58
C VAL A 291 23.84 -10.21 5.36
N VAL A 292 23.77 -9.36 4.33
CA VAL A 292 24.78 -8.33 4.04
C VAL A 292 24.09 -6.97 4.03
N THR A 293 24.68 -6.00 4.73
CA THR A 293 24.16 -4.64 4.82
C THR A 293 25.15 -3.63 4.25
N TRP A 294 24.64 -2.49 3.78
CA TRP A 294 25.43 -1.34 3.36
C TRP A 294 24.62 -0.04 3.46
N GLY A 295 25.29 1.10 3.31
CA GLY A 295 24.71 2.43 3.51
C GLY A 295 25.08 3.02 4.87
N ASP A 296 24.28 3.95 5.37
CA ASP A 296 24.56 4.65 6.63
C ASP A 296 24.46 3.69 7.83
N ALA A 297 25.51 3.65 8.65
CA ALA A 297 25.59 2.75 9.80
C ALA A 297 24.53 3.05 10.88
N GLY A 298 24.16 4.32 11.09
CA GLY A 298 23.09 4.73 12.01
C GLY A 298 21.71 4.26 11.56
N TYR A 299 21.52 4.03 10.25
CA TYR A 299 20.27 3.51 9.67
C TYR A 299 20.31 1.99 9.44
N GLY A 300 21.27 1.28 10.04
CA GLY A 300 21.41 -0.17 9.93
C GLY A 300 22.30 -0.68 8.79
N GLY A 301 23.11 0.21 8.18
CA GLY A 301 24.06 -0.13 7.13
C GLY A 301 25.23 -1.02 7.58
N ASP A 302 25.48 -1.15 8.89
CA ASP A 302 26.52 -2.02 9.45
C ASP A 302 25.95 -3.08 10.41
N SER A 303 25.90 -4.33 9.93
CA SER A 303 25.51 -5.53 10.70
C SER A 303 26.70 -6.44 11.04
N SER A 304 27.94 -5.96 10.87
CA SER A 304 29.16 -6.78 11.03
C SER A 304 29.27 -7.46 12.41
N HIS A 305 28.80 -6.79 13.46
CA HIS A 305 28.78 -7.30 14.83
C HIS A 305 27.74 -8.42 15.07
N LEU A 306 26.82 -8.65 14.13
CA LEU A 306 25.73 -9.63 14.21
C LEU A 306 25.87 -10.77 13.19
N GLN A 307 26.97 -10.85 12.43
CA GLN A 307 27.14 -11.88 11.40
C GLN A 307 26.98 -13.32 11.93
N ASP A 308 27.35 -13.56 13.19
CA ASP A 308 27.17 -14.88 13.80
C ASP A 308 25.72 -15.23 14.11
N GLN A 309 24.88 -14.22 14.33
CA GLN A 309 23.45 -14.35 14.64
C GLN A 309 22.60 -14.33 13.37
N LEU A 310 22.97 -13.52 12.37
CA LEU A 310 22.25 -13.38 11.08
C LEU A 310 22.57 -14.52 10.10
N LYS A 311 22.30 -15.76 10.54
CA LYS A 311 22.42 -16.98 9.74
C LYS A 311 21.04 -17.58 9.52
N ASN A 312 20.74 -18.00 8.30
CA ASN A 312 19.44 -18.53 7.90
C ASN A 312 18.27 -17.54 8.08
N ALA A 313 18.51 -16.25 7.81
CA ALA A 313 17.46 -15.25 7.72
C ALA A 313 16.47 -15.62 6.61
N GLN A 314 15.17 -15.55 6.91
CA GLN A 314 14.09 -15.86 5.96
C GLN A 314 13.35 -14.61 5.50
N GLN A 315 13.23 -13.62 6.38
CA GLN A 315 12.54 -12.37 6.10
C GLN A 315 13.24 -11.23 6.83
N ILE A 316 13.33 -10.07 6.19
CA ILE A 316 13.73 -8.81 6.81
C ILE A 316 12.55 -7.84 6.69
N GLN A 317 12.30 -7.07 7.73
CA GLN A 317 11.45 -5.89 7.74
C GLN A 317 12.27 -4.68 8.17
N ALA A 318 11.84 -3.49 7.77
CA ALA A 318 12.52 -2.24 8.05
C ALA A 318 11.56 -1.18 8.58
N THR A 319 12.01 -0.39 9.55
CA THR A 319 11.47 0.93 9.90
C THR A 319 12.21 1.99 9.09
N ILE A 320 12.08 3.28 9.44
CA ILE A 320 12.86 4.36 8.81
C ILE A 320 14.37 4.19 9.03
N SER A 321 14.81 3.64 10.17
CA SER A 321 16.23 3.59 10.57
C SER A 321 16.70 2.28 11.18
N ALA A 322 15.86 1.24 11.24
CA ALA A 322 16.23 -0.06 11.79
C ALA A 322 15.69 -1.22 10.97
N PHE A 323 16.27 -2.39 11.21
CA PHE A 323 15.87 -3.65 10.60
C PHE A 323 15.56 -4.70 11.66
N ALA A 324 14.65 -5.60 11.31
CA ALA A 324 14.36 -6.81 12.06
C ALA A 324 14.31 -8.02 11.12
N ALA A 325 15.10 -9.05 11.42
CA ALA A 325 15.14 -10.30 10.67
C ALA A 325 14.47 -11.44 11.44
N ILE A 326 13.63 -12.22 10.75
CA ILE A 326 13.13 -13.51 11.24
C ILE A 326 14.06 -14.60 10.69
N LEU A 327 14.65 -15.39 11.59
CA LEU A 327 15.49 -16.52 11.25
C LEU A 327 14.67 -17.80 11.04
N ALA A 328 15.29 -18.82 10.44
CA ALA A 328 14.63 -20.10 10.13
C ALA A 328 14.13 -20.88 11.35
N ASP A 329 14.65 -20.61 12.54
CA ASP A 329 14.16 -21.17 13.81
C ASP A 329 13.05 -20.32 14.46
N GLY A 330 12.62 -19.24 13.80
CA GLY A 330 11.62 -18.29 14.27
C GLY A 330 12.14 -17.32 15.34
N SER A 331 13.45 -17.26 15.61
CA SER A 331 14.02 -16.19 16.43
C SER A 331 14.12 -14.88 15.63
N VAL A 332 14.19 -13.76 16.36
CA VAL A 332 14.30 -12.42 15.78
C VAL A 332 15.64 -11.80 16.16
N VAL A 333 16.28 -11.16 15.18
CA VAL A 333 17.50 -10.35 15.37
C VAL A 333 17.24 -8.95 14.82
N THR A 334 17.56 -7.92 15.60
CA THR A 334 17.37 -6.51 15.24
C THR A 334 18.69 -5.75 15.19
N TRP A 335 18.75 -4.71 14.37
CA TRP A 335 19.89 -3.80 14.29
C TRP A 335 19.51 -2.45 13.67
N GLY A 336 20.41 -1.47 13.77
CA GLY A 336 20.18 -0.08 13.35
C GLY A 336 19.94 0.82 14.56
N ASP A 337 19.23 1.92 14.36
CA ASP A 337 18.95 2.89 15.42
C ASP A 337 18.04 2.28 16.51
N ALA A 338 18.47 2.35 17.77
CA ALA A 338 17.75 1.79 18.90
C ALA A 338 16.39 2.47 19.11
N ASP A 339 16.30 3.79 18.90
CA ASP A 339 15.07 4.57 19.07
C ASP A 339 14.03 4.23 17.97
N TYR A 340 14.47 3.59 16.88
CA TYR A 340 13.62 3.14 15.77
C TYR A 340 13.41 1.62 15.74
N GLY A 341 13.71 0.92 16.84
CA GLY A 341 13.49 -0.53 16.99
C GLY A 341 14.71 -1.41 16.67
N GLY A 342 15.90 -0.82 16.57
CA GLY A 342 17.15 -1.54 16.37
C GLY A 342 17.58 -2.37 17.59
N ASP A 343 17.07 -2.06 18.79
CA ASP A 343 17.30 -2.82 20.03
C ASP A 343 16.00 -3.50 20.50
N SER A 344 16.01 -4.84 20.49
CA SER A 344 14.92 -5.69 21.00
C SER A 344 15.31 -6.45 22.28
N SER A 345 16.45 -6.11 22.91
CA SER A 345 16.99 -6.84 24.06
C SER A 345 16.02 -6.95 25.24
N ALA A 346 15.18 -5.93 25.46
CA ALA A 346 14.16 -5.92 26.50
C ALA A 346 13.05 -6.98 26.32
N VAL A 347 12.81 -7.41 25.08
CA VAL A 347 11.75 -8.37 24.72
C VAL A 347 12.29 -9.65 24.08
N GLN A 348 13.61 -9.81 23.98
CA GLN A 348 14.26 -10.92 23.27
C GLN A 348 13.79 -12.30 23.75
N ASP A 349 13.54 -12.46 25.05
CA ASP A 349 13.05 -13.72 25.62
C ASP A 349 11.64 -14.10 25.17
N GLN A 350 10.86 -13.14 24.68
CA GLN A 350 9.49 -13.30 24.18
C GLN A 350 9.47 -13.54 22.66
N LEU A 351 10.49 -13.06 21.92
CA LEU A 351 10.60 -13.18 20.45
C LEU A 351 11.03 -14.59 20.00
N LYS A 352 10.21 -15.59 20.31
CA LYS A 352 10.41 -17.00 19.96
C LYS A 352 9.28 -17.49 19.06
N ASN A 353 9.63 -18.15 17.96
CA ASN A 353 8.68 -18.62 16.94
C ASN A 353 7.88 -17.48 16.29
N ALA A 354 8.52 -16.34 16.05
CA ALA A 354 7.95 -15.26 15.25
C ALA A 354 7.66 -15.75 13.83
N GLN A 355 6.46 -15.47 13.34
CA GLN A 355 6.03 -15.85 11.99
C GLN A 355 6.03 -14.67 11.03
N ARG A 356 5.70 -13.47 11.53
CA ARG A 356 5.64 -12.24 10.74
C ARG A 356 6.02 -11.07 11.60
N ILE A 357 6.66 -10.08 10.98
CA ILE A 357 6.91 -8.77 11.57
C ILE A 357 6.21 -7.74 10.70
N GLN A 358 5.63 -6.73 11.33
CA GLN A 358 5.15 -5.50 10.69
C GLN A 358 5.87 -4.32 11.34
N ALA A 359 6.03 -3.23 10.61
CA ALA A 359 6.76 -2.05 11.04
C ALA A 359 5.92 -0.78 10.82
N THR A 360 5.94 0.12 11.79
CA THR A 360 5.59 1.54 11.59
C THR A 360 6.84 2.29 11.13
N SER A 361 6.86 3.62 11.22
CA SER A 361 8.06 4.41 10.90
C SER A 361 9.20 4.19 11.90
N SER A 362 8.93 3.73 13.14
CA SER A 362 9.92 3.66 14.23
C SER A 362 9.68 2.52 15.23
N ALA A 363 8.68 1.66 15.02
CA ALA A 363 8.41 0.52 15.88
C ALA A 363 8.11 -0.75 15.08
N PHE A 364 8.22 -1.90 15.75
CA PHE A 364 7.92 -3.21 15.20
C PHE A 364 6.89 -3.96 16.03
N ALA A 365 6.10 -4.80 15.37
CA ALA A 365 5.20 -5.76 15.99
C ALA A 365 5.39 -7.14 15.35
N ALA A 366 5.73 -8.14 16.16
CA ALA A 366 5.86 -9.53 15.74
C ALA A 366 4.62 -10.33 16.11
N ILE A 367 4.07 -11.09 15.15
CA ILE A 367 3.05 -12.12 15.39
C ILE A 367 3.77 -13.45 15.62
N LEU A 368 3.59 -14.04 16.80
CA LEU A 368 4.16 -15.33 17.17
C LEU A 368 3.29 -16.49 16.67
N ALA A 369 3.85 -17.70 16.67
CA ALA A 369 3.16 -18.89 16.18
C ALA A 369 1.89 -19.29 16.96
N ASP A 370 1.76 -18.83 18.20
CA ASP A 370 0.56 -19.00 19.03
C ASP A 370 -0.50 -17.89 18.82
N GLY A 371 -0.21 -16.92 17.94
CA GLY A 371 -1.08 -15.78 17.67
C GLY A 371 -0.95 -14.63 18.67
N SER A 372 -0.04 -14.71 19.63
CA SER A 372 0.31 -13.55 20.49
C SER A 372 1.16 -12.52 19.74
N VAL A 373 1.20 -11.30 20.26
CA VAL A 373 1.97 -10.19 19.69
C VAL A 373 3.01 -9.69 20.68
N VAL A 374 4.20 -9.39 20.17
CA VAL A 374 5.29 -8.73 20.91
C VAL A 374 5.70 -7.48 20.14
N THR A 375 5.80 -6.34 20.81
CA THR A 375 6.18 -5.05 20.22
C THR A 375 7.46 -4.50 20.82
N TRP A 376 8.19 -3.70 20.05
CA TRP A 376 9.37 -2.96 20.50
C TRP A 376 9.67 -1.77 19.58
N GLY A 377 10.59 -0.90 20.00
CA GLY A 377 10.93 0.35 19.32
C GLY A 377 10.32 1.56 20.03
N ASP A 378 10.11 2.65 19.29
CA ASP A 378 9.54 3.88 19.85
C ASP A 378 8.15 3.63 20.46
N ALA A 379 7.98 3.99 21.73
CA ALA A 379 6.77 3.69 22.49
C ALA A 379 5.54 4.42 21.90
N ASP A 380 5.71 5.70 21.55
CA ASP A 380 4.65 6.53 21.00
C ASP A 380 4.20 6.03 19.61
N SER A 381 5.11 5.42 18.85
CA SER A 381 4.83 4.86 17.52
C SER A 381 4.38 3.39 17.52
N GLY A 382 3.92 2.87 18.68
CA GLY A 382 3.37 1.52 18.82
C GLY A 382 4.35 0.46 19.32
N GLY A 383 5.55 0.86 19.77
CA GLY A 383 6.54 -0.01 20.41
C GLY A 383 6.11 -0.53 21.77
N ASP A 384 5.21 0.18 22.47
CA ASP A 384 4.56 -0.27 23.71
C ASP A 384 3.09 -0.66 23.46
N SER A 385 2.78 -1.94 23.63
CA SER A 385 1.43 -2.51 23.53
C SER A 385 0.86 -2.94 24.89
N SER A 386 1.51 -2.59 26.01
CA SER A 386 1.16 -3.06 27.35
C SER A 386 -0.28 -2.72 27.76
N SER A 387 -0.84 -1.61 27.27
CA SER A 387 -2.22 -1.19 27.52
C SER A 387 -3.28 -2.10 26.88
N VAL A 388 -2.90 -2.83 25.83
CA VAL A 388 -3.80 -3.71 25.05
C VAL A 388 -3.31 -5.16 25.00
N GLN A 389 -2.25 -5.51 25.71
CA GLN A 389 -1.60 -6.83 25.63
C GLN A 389 -2.57 -7.99 25.87
N ASP A 390 -3.46 -7.86 26.86
CA ASP A 390 -4.47 -8.87 27.19
C ASP A 390 -5.53 -9.08 26.08
N GLN A 391 -5.57 -8.18 25.09
CA GLN A 391 -6.47 -8.27 23.93
C GLN A 391 -5.75 -8.81 22.68
N LEU A 392 -4.40 -8.90 22.68
CA LEU A 392 -3.59 -9.32 21.54
C LEU A 392 -3.39 -10.84 21.52
N GLU A 393 -4.49 -11.59 21.58
CA GLU A 393 -4.52 -13.05 21.48
C GLU A 393 -5.15 -13.49 20.16
N ASN A 394 -4.64 -14.58 19.56
CA ASN A 394 -5.13 -15.15 18.29
C ASN A 394 -5.12 -14.14 17.13
N VAL A 395 -4.12 -13.28 17.08
CA VAL A 395 -3.92 -12.29 16.02
C VAL A 395 -3.54 -12.99 14.72
N GLN A 396 -4.26 -12.68 13.64
CA GLN A 396 -4.02 -13.26 12.31
C GLN A 396 -3.22 -12.33 11.39
N GLN A 397 -3.41 -11.02 11.55
CA GLN A 397 -2.80 -10.00 10.72
C GLN A 397 -2.62 -8.71 11.52
N ILE A 398 -1.52 -8.01 11.29
CA ILE A 398 -1.30 -6.65 11.75
C ILE A 398 -1.14 -5.77 10.51
N GLN A 399 -1.69 -4.57 10.54
CA GLN A 399 -1.38 -3.49 9.61
C GLN A 399 -0.79 -2.31 10.39
N ALA A 400 0.02 -1.51 9.72
CA ALA A 400 0.73 -0.38 10.33
C ALA A 400 0.48 0.90 9.52
N THR A 401 0.34 2.03 10.23
CA THR A 401 0.49 3.38 9.68
C THR A 401 1.92 3.87 9.95
N GLY A 402 2.18 5.16 9.82
CA GLY A 402 3.44 5.76 10.22
C GLY A 402 3.72 5.65 11.72
N GLY A 403 2.70 5.63 12.58
CA GLY A 403 2.86 5.66 14.04
C GLY A 403 1.96 4.72 14.84
N ALA A 404 1.11 3.92 14.20
CA ALA A 404 0.18 3.03 14.91
C ALA A 404 0.03 1.68 14.24
N PHE A 405 -0.49 0.73 15.00
CA PHE A 405 -0.82 -0.62 14.54
C PHE A 405 -2.30 -0.93 14.71
N ALA A 406 -2.81 -1.80 13.83
CA ALA A 406 -4.14 -2.39 13.93
C ALA A 406 -4.06 -3.90 13.69
N ALA A 407 -4.40 -4.69 14.71
CA ALA A 407 -4.44 -6.15 14.66
C ALA A 407 -5.85 -6.67 14.34
N ILE A 408 -5.95 -7.62 13.41
CA ILE A 408 -7.17 -8.39 13.13
C ILE A 408 -7.06 -9.73 13.85
N LEU A 409 -8.00 -10.00 14.75
CA LEU A 409 -8.10 -11.24 15.51
C LEU A 409 -8.85 -12.32 14.71
N ASP A 410 -8.73 -13.58 15.11
CA ASP A 410 -9.37 -14.72 14.43
C ASP A 410 -10.91 -14.66 14.39
N ASN A 411 -11.52 -13.99 15.37
CA ASN A 411 -12.95 -13.71 15.47
C ASN A 411 -13.39 -12.52 14.58
N GLY A 412 -12.44 -11.84 13.92
CA GLY A 412 -12.66 -10.67 13.08
C GLY A 412 -12.87 -9.35 13.82
N SER A 413 -12.57 -9.25 15.13
CA SER A 413 -12.44 -7.97 15.83
C SER A 413 -11.10 -7.31 15.56
N VAL A 414 -11.02 -6.01 15.84
CA VAL A 414 -9.80 -5.22 15.69
C VAL A 414 -9.36 -4.63 17.02
N VAL A 415 -8.05 -4.65 17.25
CA VAL A 415 -7.37 -3.98 18.38
C VAL A 415 -6.33 -3.03 17.79
N THR A 416 -6.34 -1.78 18.22
CA THR A 416 -5.36 -0.75 17.80
C THR A 416 -4.52 -0.28 18.96
N TRP A 417 -3.30 0.18 18.67
CA TRP A 417 -2.39 0.82 19.62
C TRP A 417 -1.33 1.66 18.91
N GLY A 418 -0.55 2.40 19.69
CA GLY A 418 0.42 3.40 19.19
C GLY A 418 -0.17 4.80 19.20
N ASP A 419 0.35 5.66 18.32
CA ASP A 419 -0.02 7.07 18.27
C ASP A 419 -1.50 7.23 17.95
N GLY A 420 -2.26 7.85 18.86
CA GLY A 420 -3.67 8.14 18.68
C GLY A 420 -3.95 8.97 17.43
N ASP A 421 -3.05 9.90 17.11
CA ASP A 421 -3.16 10.78 15.94
C ASP A 421 -2.86 10.06 14.62
N ALA A 422 -2.19 8.89 14.71
CA ALA A 422 -1.89 8.03 13.57
C ALA A 422 -2.83 6.81 13.46
N GLY A 423 -3.98 6.82 14.16
CA GLY A 423 -4.98 5.75 14.12
C GLY A 423 -4.84 4.70 15.23
N GLY A 424 -4.03 4.95 16.25
CA GLY A 424 -3.86 4.11 17.42
C GLY A 424 -5.10 4.04 18.32
N ASP A 425 -6.00 5.02 18.23
CA ASP A 425 -7.29 5.03 18.94
C ASP A 425 -8.46 4.73 17.98
N SER A 426 -9.06 3.55 18.12
CA SER A 426 -10.27 3.12 17.40
C SER A 426 -11.55 3.20 18.23
N SER A 427 -11.51 3.80 19.43
CA SER A 427 -12.62 3.76 20.40
C SER A 427 -13.93 4.31 19.83
N ALA A 428 -13.88 5.38 19.04
CA ALA A 428 -15.04 5.99 18.38
C ALA A 428 -15.76 5.05 17.39
N VAL A 429 -15.04 4.10 16.80
CA VAL A 429 -15.58 3.16 15.79
C VAL A 429 -15.57 1.71 16.25
N GLN A 430 -15.18 1.43 17.50
CA GLN A 430 -14.93 0.06 17.99
C GLN A 430 -16.16 -0.85 17.84
N ASP A 431 -17.36 -0.30 18.02
CA ASP A 431 -18.59 -1.07 17.87
C ASP A 431 -18.89 -1.51 16.43
N GLN A 432 -18.28 -0.82 15.45
CA GLN A 432 -18.40 -1.10 14.02
C GLN A 432 -17.30 -2.07 13.55
N LEU A 433 -16.17 -2.20 14.26
CA LEU A 433 -15.04 -3.05 13.89
C LEU A 433 -15.26 -4.55 14.22
N LYS A 434 -16.31 -5.13 13.64
CA LYS A 434 -16.71 -6.53 13.82
C LYS A 434 -16.74 -7.27 12.48
N ASN A 435 -16.21 -8.49 12.43
CA ASN A 435 -16.08 -9.28 11.20
C ASN A 435 -15.22 -8.60 10.12
N VAL A 436 -14.16 -7.91 10.54
CA VAL A 436 -13.16 -7.30 9.66
C VAL A 436 -12.39 -8.40 8.93
N GLN A 437 -12.22 -8.22 7.62
CA GLN A 437 -11.47 -9.16 6.77
C GLN A 437 -10.12 -8.63 6.36
N GLN A 438 -10.00 -7.31 6.22
CA GLN A 438 -8.79 -6.65 5.76
C GLN A 438 -8.76 -5.23 6.33
N ILE A 439 -7.57 -4.73 6.65
CA ILE A 439 -7.34 -3.33 6.98
C ILE A 439 -6.42 -2.75 5.91
N GLN A 440 -6.64 -1.50 5.53
CA GLN A 440 -5.73 -0.70 4.72
C GLN A 440 -5.32 0.52 5.55
N ALA A 441 -4.09 1.01 5.34
CA ALA A 441 -3.52 2.10 6.12
C ALA A 441 -3.07 3.25 5.20
N THR A 442 -3.19 4.49 5.68
CA THR A 442 -2.46 5.68 5.19
C THR A 442 -1.20 5.87 6.05
N ALA A 443 -0.55 7.04 5.94
CA ALA A 443 0.50 7.43 6.88
C ALA A 443 -0.02 7.63 8.32
N SER A 444 -1.30 7.91 8.53
CA SER A 444 -1.85 8.31 9.84
C SER A 444 -3.26 7.78 10.14
N SER A 445 -3.80 6.88 9.32
CA SER A 445 -5.20 6.46 9.42
C SER A 445 -5.40 5.05 8.92
N PHE A 446 -6.48 4.42 9.34
CA PHE A 446 -6.85 3.08 8.91
C PHE A 446 -8.25 3.04 8.28
N ALA A 447 -8.46 2.06 7.40
CA ALA A 447 -9.74 1.70 6.83
C ALA A 447 -9.92 0.17 6.89
N ALA A 448 -10.87 -0.28 7.68
CA ALA A 448 -11.27 -1.68 7.79
C ALA A 448 -12.31 -2.02 6.72
N ILE A 449 -12.11 -3.14 6.03
CA ILE A 449 -13.05 -3.76 5.09
C ILE A 449 -13.74 -4.90 5.83
N LEU A 450 -15.05 -4.79 6.02
CA LEU A 450 -15.86 -5.77 6.72
C LEU A 450 -16.31 -6.88 5.78
N ARG A 451 -16.72 -8.02 6.35
CA ARG A 451 -17.21 -9.19 5.60
C ARG A 451 -18.43 -8.90 4.73
N ASP A 452 -19.22 -7.90 5.09
CA ASP A 452 -20.36 -7.44 4.29
C ASP A 452 -19.97 -6.45 3.17
N GLY A 453 -18.68 -6.17 3.01
CA GLY A 453 -18.14 -5.24 2.02
C GLY A 453 -18.29 -3.76 2.39
N SER A 454 -18.78 -3.43 3.59
CA SER A 454 -18.72 -2.08 4.12
C SER A 454 -17.29 -1.71 4.51
N VAL A 455 -17.01 -0.41 4.55
CA VAL A 455 -15.71 0.15 4.92
C VAL A 455 -15.91 1.10 6.10
N VAL A 456 -15.13 0.90 7.16
CA VAL A 456 -15.10 1.75 8.34
C VAL A 456 -13.70 2.32 8.45
N ALA A 457 -13.57 3.64 8.42
CA ALA A 457 -12.29 4.33 8.56
C ALA A 457 -12.25 5.11 9.87
N TRP A 458 -11.04 5.29 10.42
CA TRP A 458 -10.81 6.12 11.60
C TRP A 458 -9.49 6.89 11.47
N LEU A 459 -9.54 8.12 11.98
CA LEU A 459 -8.50 9.14 12.01
C LEU A 459 -8.80 10.08 13.19
N ARG A 460 -7.82 10.89 13.62
CA ARG A 460 -8.07 11.97 14.58
C ARG A 460 -9.07 12.94 13.97
N GLU A 461 -10.27 13.02 14.55
CA GLU A 461 -11.14 14.17 14.37
C GLU A 461 -10.38 15.38 14.90
N ASP A 462 -9.81 16.20 14.02
CA ASP A 462 -9.58 17.58 14.41
C ASP A 462 -10.97 18.15 14.66
N GLU A 463 -11.27 18.43 15.93
CA GLU A 463 -12.39 19.27 16.33
C GLU A 463 -12.21 20.62 15.61
N GLU A 464 -12.72 20.74 14.38
CA GLU A 464 -13.11 22.05 13.87
C GLU A 464 -14.29 22.49 14.75
N GLU A 465 -13.97 23.37 15.70
CA GLU A 465 -14.89 24.12 16.53
C GLU A 465 -16.04 24.68 15.67
N GLU A 466 -17.19 23.99 15.66
CA GLU A 466 -18.50 24.59 15.34
C GLU A 466 -18.98 25.45 16.55
N GLU A 467 -18.12 26.33 17.08
CA GLU A 467 -18.47 27.36 18.05
C GLU A 467 -18.09 28.74 17.49
N ALA A 468 -18.98 29.33 16.69
CA ALA A 468 -19.42 30.73 16.78
C ALA A 468 -20.10 31.21 15.48
N GLU A 469 -21.41 31.04 15.36
CA GLU A 469 -22.28 32.04 14.69
C GLU A 469 -23.78 31.86 15.04
N GLU A 470 -24.09 31.60 16.32
CA GLU A 470 -25.43 31.82 16.86
C GLU A 470 -25.36 32.60 18.19
N GLU A 471 -24.90 33.86 18.16
CA GLU A 471 -25.30 34.87 19.15
C GLU A 471 -24.91 36.30 18.69
N GLU A 472 -25.76 36.94 17.89
CA GLU A 472 -26.21 38.33 18.11
C GLU A 472 -27.27 38.73 17.07
N LEU A 473 -28.48 38.23 17.29
CA LEU A 473 -29.69 39.02 17.01
C LEU A 473 -30.02 39.78 18.30
N LEU A 474 -29.57 41.03 18.41
CA LEU A 474 -30.30 42.14 19.06
C LEU A 474 -29.66 43.50 18.77
#